data_AF-A0A833PBH9-F1
#
_entry.id   AF-A0A833PBH9-F1
#
_cell.length_a   1.000
_cell.length_b   1.000
_cell.length_c   1.000
_cell.angle_alpha   90.00
_cell.angle_beta   90.00
_cell.angle_gamma   90.00
#
_symmetry.space_group_name_H-M   'P 1'
#
loop_
_entity.id
_entity.type
_entity.pdbx_description
1 polymer ?
#
loop_
_entity_poly.entity_id
_entity_poly.type
_entity_poly.pdbx_seq_one_letter_code
_entity_poly.pdbx_strand_id
1 'polypeptide(L)' 'MYLGLKVFTAILAILSIFFTGIGIYALDASLIIIGVLFAVSILLIVLEAQNQSTNPFIKR' A
#
# COMPACT_ATOMS: atom_id res chain seq x y z
N MET A 1 14.19 -3.87 -3.06
CA MET A 1 13.42 -2.91 -2.24
C MET A 1 14.14 -2.74 -0.91
N TYR A 2 14.51 -1.51 -0.55
CA TYR A 2 15.16 -1.20 0.73
C TYR A 2 14.37 -1.80 1.90
N LEU A 3 15.07 -2.30 2.93
CA LEU A 3 14.45 -2.98 4.08
C LEU A 3 13.35 -2.12 4.72
N GLY A 4 13.60 -0.81 4.83
CA GLY A 4 12.62 0.15 5.35
C GLY A 4 11.33 0.22 4.52
N LEU A 5 11.44 0.20 3.18
CA LEU A 5 10.27 0.28 2.31
C LEU A 5 9.44 -1.01 2.36
N LYS A 6 10.09 -2.19 2.53
CA LYS A 6 9.38 -3.46 2.77
C LYS A 6 8.60 -3.47 4.07
N VAL A 7 9.19 -2.97 5.16
CA VAL A 7 8.52 -2.90 6.46
C VAL A 7 7.35 -1.91 6.39
N PHE A 8 7.55 -0.77 5.76
CA PHE A 8 6.51 0.24 5.58
C PHE A 8 5.32 -0.28 4.78
N THR A 9 5.54 -0.99 3.67
CA THR A 9 4.43 -1.60 2.91
C THR A 9 3.71 -2.70 3.67
N ALA A 10 4.40 -3.47 4.50
CA ALA A 10 3.76 -4.47 5.36
C ALA A 10 2.83 -3.81 6.41
N ILE A 11 3.27 -2.72 7.04
CA ILE A 11 2.45 -1.96 7.99
C ILE A 11 1.21 -1.40 7.29
N LEU A 12 1.38 -0.79 6.11
CA LEU A 12 0.27 -0.30 5.30
C LEU A 12 -0.73 -1.39 4.94
N ALA A 13 -0.26 -2.59 4.60
CA ALA A 13 -1.13 -3.72 4.27
C ALA A 13 -1.97 -4.16 5.46
N ILE A 14 -1.37 -4.28 6.65
CA ILE A 14 -2.08 -4.60 7.89
C ILE A 14 -3.14 -3.54 8.19
N LEU A 15 -2.78 -2.27 8.06
CA LEU A 15 -3.67 -1.15 8.33
C LEU A 15 -4.84 -1.10 7.32
N SER A 16 -4.57 -1.37 6.05
CA SER A 16 -5.58 -1.46 5.00
C SER A 16 -6.62 -2.55 5.31
N ILE A 17 -6.17 -3.76 5.67
CA ILE A 17 -7.06 -4.87 6.04
C ILE A 17 -7.88 -4.52 7.27
N PHE A 18 -7.25 -3.91 8.28
CA PHE A 18 -7.92 -3.50 9.51
C PHE A 18 -9.04 -2.48 9.27
N PHE A 19 -8.75 -1.38 8.56
CA PHE A 19 -9.75 -0.35 8.25
C PHE A 19 -10.86 -0.87 7.34
N THR A 20 -10.52 -1.71 6.37
CA THR A 20 -11.53 -2.33 5.48
C THR A 20 -12.42 -3.29 6.27
N GLY A 21 -11.85 -4.12 7.14
CA GLY A 21 -12.62 -5.06 7.97
C GLY A 21 -13.57 -4.36 8.93
N ILE A 22 -13.10 -3.33 9.64
CA ILE A 22 -13.95 -2.52 10.52
C ILE A 22 -14.98 -1.73 9.72
N GLY A 23 -14.60 -1.16 8.58
CA GLY A 23 -15.52 -0.41 7.73
C GLY A 23 -16.67 -1.27 7.20
N ILE A 24 -16.39 -2.51 6.78
CA ILE A 24 -17.42 -3.47 6.38
C ILE A 24 -18.29 -3.85 7.59
N TYR A 25 -17.70 -4.11 8.75
CA TYR A 25 -18.44 -4.47 9.96
C TYR A 25 -19.38 -3.35 10.44
N ALA A 26 -18.91 -2.12 10.44
CA ALA A 26 -19.67 -0.95 10.86
C ALA A 26 -20.58 -0.39 9.74
N LEU A 27 -20.49 -0.94 8.52
CA LEU A 27 -21.11 -0.41 7.31
C LEU A 27 -20.82 1.09 7.10
N ASP A 28 -19.62 1.53 7.50
CA ASP A 28 -19.19 2.92 7.42
C ASP A 28 -18.37 3.14 6.14
N ALA A 29 -18.96 3.89 5.21
CA ALA A 29 -18.34 4.21 3.93
C ALA A 29 -17.01 4.96 4.09
N SER A 30 -16.83 5.76 5.14
CA SER A 30 -15.61 6.53 5.37
C SER A 30 -14.42 5.61 5.66
N LEU A 31 -14.63 4.60 6.52
CA LEU A 31 -13.60 3.62 6.87
C LEU A 31 -13.24 2.72 5.69
N ILE A 32 -14.23 2.37 4.85
CA ILE A 32 -14.01 1.60 3.62
C ILE A 32 -13.16 2.43 2.63
N ILE A 33 -13.49 3.72 2.43
CA ILE A 33 -12.71 4.61 1.55
C ILE A 33 -11.27 4.74 2.04
N ILE A 34 -11.06 4.88 3.35
CA ILE A 34 -9.71 4.91 3.95
C ILE A 34 -8.96 3.61 3.65
N GLY A 35 -9.61 2.45 3.79
CA GLY A 35 -9.03 1.14 3.45
C GLY A 35 -8.58 1.06 1.99
N VAL A 36 -9.41 1.56 1.06
CA VAL A 36 -9.11 1.64 -0.37
C VAL A 36 -7.92 2.57 -0.65
N LEU A 37 -7.84 3.72 0.01
CA LEU A 37 -6.70 4.65 -0.15
C LEU A 37 -5.38 4.00 0.25
N PHE A 38 -5.37 3.19 1.32
CA PHE A 38 -4.19 2.43 1.68
C PHE A 38 -3.83 1.37 0.63
N ALA A 39 -4.82 0.67 0.05
CA ALA A 39 -4.58 -0.30 -1.02
C ALA A 39 -3.98 0.35 -2.28
N VAL A 40 -4.50 1.53 -2.69
CA VAL A 40 -3.96 2.32 -3.80
C VAL A 40 -2.52 2.75 -3.51
N SER A 41 -2.24 3.19 -2.29
CA SER A 41 -0.88 3.60 -1.88
C SER A 41 0.12 2.44 -1.99
N ILE A 42 -0.27 1.23 -1.56
CA ILE A 42 0.56 0.02 -1.69
C ILE A 42 0.82 -0.29 -3.17
N LEU A 43 -0.22 -0.22 -4.01
CA LEU A 43 -0.10 -0.46 -5.45
C LEU A 43 0.90 0.51 -6.09
N LEU A 44 0.82 1.80 -5.77
CA LEU A 44 1.75 2.82 -6.27
C LEU A 44 3.19 2.55 -5.83
N ILE A 45 3.41 2.17 -4.57
CA ILE A 45 4.75 1.83 -4.07
C ILE A 45 5.32 0.61 -4.79
N VAL A 46 4.49 -0.41 -5.05
CA VAL A 46 4.90 -1.63 -5.76
C VAL A 46 5.24 -1.30 -7.22
N LEU A 47 4.42 -0.48 -7.88
CA LEU A 47 4.66 -0.04 -9.25
C LEU A 47 5.97 0.77 -9.37
N GLU A 48 6.19 1.71 -8.45
CA GLU A 48 7.43 2.49 -8.40
C GLU A 48 8.65 1.58 -8.17
N ALA A 49 8.55 0.62 -7.24
CA ALA A 49 9.62 -0.34 -6.98
C ALA A 49 9.94 -1.22 -8.21
N GLN A 50 8.92 -1.63 -8.97
CA GLN A 50 9.10 -2.38 -10.22
C GLN A 50 9.70 -1.49 -11.31
N ASN A 51 9.23 -0.25 -11.44
CA ASN A 51 9.75 0.72 -12.39
C ASN A 51 11.23 1.00 -12.15
N GLN A 52 11.64 1.23 -10.90
CA GLN A 52 13.05 1.40 -10.53
C GLN A 52 13.90 0.17 -10.82
N SER A 53 13.35 -1.04 -10.67
CA SER A 53 14.06 -2.29 -10.97
C SER A 53 14.20 -2.58 -12.47
N THR A 54 13.26 -2.09 -13.28
CA THR A 54 13.15 -2.42 -14.71
C THR A 54 13.76 -1.34 -15.59
N ASN A 55 13.97 -0.13 -15.06
CA ASN A 55 14.53 0.97 -15.81
C ASN A 55 16.06 0.83 -15.95
N PRO A 56 16.58 0.51 -17.15
CA PRO A 56 18.02 0.33 -17.36
C PRO A 56 18.79 1.66 -17.35
N PHE A 57 18.10 2.80 -17.31
CA PHE A 57 18.70 4.14 -17.28
C PHE A 57 18.81 4.71 -15.87
N ILE A 58 18.23 4.06 -14.85
CA ILE A 58 18.45 4.41 -13.45
C ILE A 58 19.79 3.79 -13.03
N LYS A 59 20.87 4.56 -13.23
CA LYS A 59 22.22 4.20 -12.76
C LYS A 59 22.21 4.06 -11.24
N ARG A 60 22.84 2.98 -10.76
CA ARG A 60 23.21 2.69 -9.35
C ARG A 60 23.74 3.91 -8.62
#